data_AF-A0A7Y3PKL9-F1
#
_entry.id   AF-A0A7Y3PKL9-F1
#
_cell.length_a   1.000
_cell.length_b   1.000
_cell.length_c   1.000
_cell.angle_alpha   90.00
_cell.angle_beta   90.00
_cell.angle_gamma   90.00
#
_symmetry.space_group_name_H-M   'P 1'
#
loop_
_entity.id
_entity.type
_entity.pdbx_description
1 polymer ?
#
loop_
_entity_poly.entity_id
_entity_poly.type
_entity_poly.pdbx_seq_one_letter_code
_entity_poly.pdbx_strand_id
1 'polypeptide(L)'
;MFTFSLSGLEIKASDSGPIEVEENETTARSAVYMVLGSFFAPPGDSHFDKAVNDHWEKEMTEAASLLPFEFDTGHPTIDEATSKEAYIGEYDRLFSSGDRLNLLVASQYSSDPENLMAQVKRDYEYFGLGGSESSERPIDHLASECDFLQYLCFKEAASPSPRLAGSYRRAQRDFLERHLISWVPDIVAKVTPLNPIKPYDWALSRLNDFIQADYAYIKALLGG
;
A
#
# COMPACT_ATOMS: atom_id res chain seq x y z
N MET A 1 7.32 10.16 16.68
CA MET A 1 8.23 10.69 15.64
C MET A 1 8.18 9.73 14.49
N PHE A 2 7.75 10.18 13.31
CA PHE A 2 7.47 9.27 12.20
C PHE A 2 8.65 9.17 11.22
N THR A 3 9.07 7.94 10.92
CA THR A 3 10.02 7.61 9.84
C THR A 3 9.29 6.80 8.78
N PHE A 4 9.53 7.11 7.50
CA PHE A 4 8.99 6.33 6.39
C PHE A 4 10.13 5.58 5.68
N SER A 5 9.84 4.36 5.22
CA SER A 5 10.76 3.51 4.46
C SER A 5 10.02 2.99 3.23
N LEU A 6 10.65 3.05 2.06
CA LEU A 6 10.11 2.54 0.81
C LEU A 6 10.79 1.22 0.49
N SER A 7 10.00 0.19 0.18
CA SER A 7 10.50 -1.18 -0.02
C SER A 7 10.74 -1.51 -1.50
N GLY A 8 10.05 -0.83 -2.42
CA GLY A 8 10.08 -1.07 -3.87
C GLY A 8 10.52 0.14 -4.70
N LEU A 9 10.58 1.33 -4.08
CA LEU A 9 10.94 2.58 -4.73
C LEU A 9 12.18 3.21 -4.10
N GLU A 10 12.94 3.94 -4.90
CA GLU A 10 14.14 4.66 -4.47
C GLU A 10 14.02 6.16 -4.76
N ILE A 11 14.57 7.00 -3.88
CA ILE A 11 14.64 8.45 -4.06
C ILE A 11 15.89 8.77 -4.87
N LYS A 12 15.72 9.32 -6.07
CA LYS A 12 16.84 9.62 -6.99
C LYS A 12 17.57 10.94 -6.72
N ALA A 13 16.97 11.83 -5.92
CA ALA A 13 17.58 13.09 -5.55
C ALA A 13 17.32 13.38 -4.05
N SER A 14 18.36 13.33 -3.21
CA SER A 14 18.27 13.74 -1.81
C SER A 14 19.11 14.99 -1.57
N ASP A 15 18.47 16.16 -1.56
CA ASP A 15 19.11 17.43 -1.11
C ASP A 15 18.60 17.87 0.27
N SER A 16 17.83 17.01 0.94
CA SER A 16 17.26 17.27 2.25
C SER A 16 17.54 16.06 3.15
N GLY A 17 18.25 16.31 4.25
CA GLY A 17 18.49 15.33 5.31
C GLY A 17 17.20 14.80 5.95
N PRO A 18 17.30 14.00 7.02
CA PRO A 18 16.12 13.43 7.68
C PRO A 18 15.15 14.54 8.11
N ILE A 19 13.92 14.48 7.60
CA ILE A 19 12.83 15.37 8.00
C ILE A 19 12.02 14.65 9.05
N GLU A 20 12.00 15.21 10.26
CA GLU A 20 11.18 14.70 11.35
C GLU A 20 9.78 15.31 11.24
N VAL A 21 8.75 14.46 11.28
CA VAL A 21 7.36 14.89 11.23
C VAL A 21 6.66 14.38 12.49
N GLU A 22 5.92 15.27 13.17
CA GLU A 22 5.06 14.91 14.28
C GLU A 22 3.92 14.02 13.81
N GLU A 23 3.50 13.10 14.67
CA GLU A 23 2.36 12.23 14.38
C GLU A 23 1.06 13.04 14.31
N ASN A 24 0.34 12.86 13.21
CA ASN A 24 -0.93 13.51 12.91
C ASN A 24 -1.76 12.63 11.96
N GLU A 25 -2.91 13.13 11.55
CA GLU A 25 -3.83 12.47 10.62
C GLU A 25 -3.17 12.06 9.29
N THR A 26 -2.31 12.90 8.72
CA THR A 26 -1.63 12.61 7.45
C THR A 26 -0.54 11.56 7.61
N THR A 27 0.23 11.58 8.71
CA THR A 27 1.21 10.51 8.98
C THR A 27 0.55 9.19 9.32
N ALA A 28 -0.64 9.19 9.94
CA ALA A 28 -1.42 7.97 10.16
C ALA A 28 -1.83 7.31 8.84
N ARG A 29 -2.31 8.10 7.87
CA ARG A 29 -2.58 7.61 6.51
C ARG A 29 -1.32 7.00 5.88
N SER A 30 -0.18 7.67 6.03
CA SER A 30 1.12 7.15 5.59
C SER A 30 1.47 5.82 6.26
N ALA A 31 1.21 5.68 7.56
CA ALA A 31 1.50 4.47 8.32
C ALA A 31 0.64 3.29 7.87
N VAL A 32 -0.64 3.53 7.56
CA VAL A 32 -1.54 2.48 7.07
C VAL A 32 -1.10 1.95 5.70
N TYR A 33 -0.72 2.82 4.76
CA TYR A 33 -0.14 2.37 3.48
C TYR A 33 1.14 1.54 3.67
N MET A 34 1.98 1.91 4.65
CA MET A 34 3.19 1.15 4.96
C MET A 34 2.87 -0.26 5.48
N VAL A 35 1.92 -0.39 6.42
CA VAL A 35 1.49 -1.69 6.96
C VAL A 35 0.89 -2.55 5.84
N LEU A 36 -0.10 -2.03 5.11
CA LEU A 36 -0.77 -2.75 4.02
C LEU A 36 0.20 -3.12 2.89
N GLY A 37 1.06 -2.19 2.45
CA GLY A 37 2.06 -2.43 1.42
C GLY A 37 3.06 -3.52 1.82
N SER A 38 3.50 -3.53 3.08
CA SER A 38 4.40 -4.57 3.60
C SER A 38 3.75 -5.96 3.63
N PHE A 39 2.43 -6.02 3.78
CA PHE A 39 1.69 -7.28 3.80
C PHE A 39 1.71 -8.00 2.45
N PHE A 40 1.73 -7.24 1.34
CA PHE A 40 1.76 -7.76 -0.03
C PHE A 40 3.18 -7.93 -0.58
N ALA A 41 4.22 -7.79 0.24
CA ALA A 41 5.56 -8.24 -0.13
C ALA A 41 5.69 -9.76 0.07
N PRO A 42 6.62 -10.44 -0.64
CA PRO A 42 6.89 -11.86 -0.42
C PRO A 42 7.11 -12.18 1.07
N PRO A 43 6.39 -13.15 1.66
CA PRO A 43 6.42 -13.40 3.09
C PRO A 43 7.73 -14.08 3.50
N GLY A 44 8.51 -13.41 4.33
CA GLY A 44 9.64 -14.01 5.06
C GLY A 44 9.24 -14.41 6.48
N ASP A 45 10.23 -14.78 7.29
CA ASP A 45 10.08 -15.21 8.70
C ASP A 45 9.27 -14.20 9.52
N SER A 46 9.61 -12.92 9.41
CA SER A 46 8.91 -11.82 10.08
C SER A 46 7.42 -11.75 9.75
N HIS A 47 7.02 -12.07 8.51
CA HIS A 47 5.61 -11.97 8.08
C HIS A 47 4.73 -13.02 8.78
N PHE A 48 5.22 -14.26 8.81
CA PHE A 48 4.56 -15.35 9.52
C PHE A 48 4.55 -15.12 11.03
N ASP A 49 5.68 -14.69 11.61
CA ASP A 49 5.77 -14.37 13.04
C ASP A 49 4.77 -13.28 13.45
N LYS A 50 4.56 -12.28 12.60
CA LYS A 50 3.54 -11.25 12.84
C LYS A 50 2.11 -11.80 12.78
N ALA A 51 1.85 -12.76 11.89
CA ALA A 51 0.53 -13.38 11.77
C ALA A 51 0.17 -14.24 12.98
N VAL A 52 1.12 -15.03 13.52
CA VAL A 52 0.86 -15.92 14.67
C VAL A 52 0.85 -15.21 16.02
N ASN A 53 1.44 -14.01 16.13
CA ASN A 53 1.52 -13.24 17.39
C ASN A 53 0.58 -12.00 17.41
N ASP A 54 -0.39 -11.94 16.49
CA ASP A 54 -1.33 -10.82 16.33
C ASP A 54 -0.65 -9.45 16.13
N HIS A 55 0.58 -9.42 15.61
CA HIS A 55 1.30 -8.16 15.42
C HIS A 55 0.75 -7.38 14.23
N TRP A 56 0.18 -8.04 13.21
CA TRP A 56 -0.47 -7.33 12.10
C TRP A 56 -1.65 -6.47 12.58
N GLU A 57 -2.46 -7.00 13.49
CA GLU A 57 -3.56 -6.26 14.10
C GLU A 57 -3.06 -5.05 14.91
N LYS A 58 -2.04 -5.27 15.74
CA LYS A 58 -1.46 -4.23 16.59
C LYS A 58 -0.86 -3.10 15.75
N GLU A 59 -0.06 -3.46 14.74
CA GLU A 59 0.55 -2.48 13.81
C GLU A 59 -0.52 -1.71 13.04
N MET A 60 -1.58 -2.38 12.55
CA MET A 60 -2.68 -1.70 11.86
C MET A 60 -3.44 -0.75 12.80
N THR A 61 -3.72 -1.18 14.02
CA THR A 61 -4.45 -0.39 15.03
C THR A 61 -3.65 0.83 15.46
N GLU A 62 -2.34 0.67 15.67
CA GLU A 62 -1.44 1.79 15.97
C GLU A 62 -1.35 2.76 14.79
N ALA A 63 -1.14 2.25 13.57
CA ALA A 63 -1.08 3.06 12.36
C ALA A 63 -2.38 3.84 12.10
N ALA A 64 -3.53 3.23 12.38
CA ALA A 64 -4.85 3.82 12.16
C ALA A 64 -5.30 4.78 13.28
N SER A 65 -4.58 4.85 14.41
CA SER A 65 -5.04 5.50 15.65
C SER A 65 -5.39 6.98 15.53
N LEU A 66 -4.76 7.70 14.60
CA LEU A 66 -5.00 9.11 14.34
C LEU A 66 -5.70 9.36 13.00
N LEU A 67 -6.30 8.34 12.37
CA LEU A 67 -7.00 8.55 11.11
C LEU A 67 -8.16 9.56 11.28
N PRO A 68 -8.37 10.44 10.29
CA PRO A 68 -9.43 11.45 10.34
C PRO A 68 -10.82 10.91 9.96
N PHE A 69 -10.94 9.59 9.79
CA PHE A 69 -12.16 8.89 9.41
C PHE A 69 -12.23 7.53 10.09
N GLU A 70 -13.45 7.01 10.23
CA GLU A 70 -13.66 5.66 10.76
C GLU A 70 -13.06 4.62 9.82
N PHE A 71 -12.23 3.74 10.38
CA PHE A 71 -11.61 2.65 9.67
C PHE A 71 -11.58 1.42 10.58
N ASP A 72 -12.29 0.37 10.17
CA ASP A 72 -12.28 -0.91 10.89
C ASP A 72 -10.98 -1.66 10.57
N THR A 73 -10.07 -1.69 11.53
CA THR A 73 -8.77 -2.36 11.37
C THR A 73 -8.89 -3.88 11.29
N GLY A 74 -9.98 -4.46 11.80
CA GLY A 74 -10.26 -5.89 11.78
C GLY A 74 -9.23 -6.74 12.55
N HIS A 75 -9.43 -8.06 12.51
CA HIS A 75 -8.66 -9.04 13.30
C HIS A 75 -8.20 -10.21 12.39
N PRO A 76 -6.98 -10.17 11.82
CA PRO A 76 -6.45 -11.23 10.96
C PRO A 76 -5.96 -12.45 11.75
N THR A 77 -6.86 -13.15 12.44
CA THR A 77 -6.51 -14.36 13.21
C THR A 77 -6.14 -15.50 12.26
N ILE A 78 -5.00 -16.14 12.49
CA ILE A 78 -4.61 -17.38 11.82
C ILE A 78 -4.87 -18.59 12.75
N ASP A 79 -5.13 -19.76 12.18
CA ASP A 79 -5.22 -21.00 12.97
C ASP A 79 -3.83 -21.36 13.53
N GLU A 80 -3.72 -21.61 14.84
CA GLU A 80 -2.47 -21.99 15.52
C GLU A 80 -1.80 -23.23 14.91
N ALA A 81 -2.59 -24.10 14.24
CA ALA A 81 -2.08 -25.27 13.53
C ALA A 81 -1.44 -24.94 12.16
N THR A 82 -1.55 -23.70 11.67
CA THR A 82 -1.02 -23.30 10.36
C THR A 82 0.50 -23.27 10.41
N SER A 83 1.16 -24.12 9.63
CA SER A 83 2.61 -24.09 9.51
C SER A 83 3.07 -22.90 8.65
N LYS A 84 4.33 -22.50 8.84
CA LYS A 84 4.95 -21.45 8.03
C LYS A 84 4.95 -21.81 6.54
N GLU A 85 5.19 -23.07 6.20
CA GLU A 85 5.17 -23.57 4.83
C GLU A 85 3.78 -23.47 4.20
N ALA A 86 2.73 -23.75 4.97
CA ALA A 86 1.35 -23.58 4.51
C ALA A 86 1.02 -22.10 4.27
N TYR A 87 1.50 -21.21 5.15
CA TYR A 87 1.33 -19.76 5.01
C TYR A 87 2.03 -19.20 3.77
N ILE A 88 3.31 -19.54 3.57
CA ILE A 88 4.07 -19.11 2.39
C ILE A 88 3.49 -19.73 1.12
N GLY A 89 3.14 -21.02 1.15
CA GLY A 89 2.51 -21.71 0.01
C GLY A 89 1.17 -21.09 -0.39
N GLU A 90 0.43 -20.53 0.57
CA GLU A 90 -0.81 -19.81 0.31
C GLU A 90 -0.56 -18.46 -0.38
N TYR A 91 0.46 -17.70 0.06
CA TYR A 91 0.90 -16.50 -0.66
C TYR A 91 1.25 -16.84 -2.10
N ASP A 92 2.03 -17.91 -2.31
CA ASP A 92 2.44 -18.30 -3.65
C ASP A 92 1.25 -18.73 -4.51
N ARG A 93 0.29 -19.46 -3.93
CA ARG A 93 -0.95 -19.88 -4.60
C ARG A 93 -1.80 -18.69 -5.06
N LEU A 94 -1.82 -17.61 -4.28
CA LEU A 94 -2.67 -16.45 -4.51
C LEU A 94 -1.99 -15.38 -5.37
N PHE A 95 -0.72 -15.08 -5.11
CA PHE A 95 -0.05 -13.87 -5.56
C PHE A 95 1.22 -14.10 -6.36
N SER A 96 1.88 -15.25 -6.18
CA SER A 96 3.12 -15.55 -6.91
C SER A 96 2.82 -16.19 -8.26
N SER A 97 3.57 -15.76 -9.28
CA SER A 97 3.44 -16.29 -10.63
C SER A 97 4.21 -17.60 -10.79
N GLY A 98 3.46 -18.69 -10.95
CA GLY A 98 3.86 -19.85 -11.78
C GLY A 98 3.34 -19.65 -13.21
N ASP A 99 2.61 -20.62 -13.77
CA ASP A 99 1.89 -20.50 -15.06
C ASP A 99 0.65 -19.57 -15.02
N ARG A 100 0.52 -18.74 -13.98
CA ARG A 100 -0.68 -17.91 -13.71
C ARG A 100 -0.33 -16.43 -13.63
N LEU A 101 -1.36 -15.61 -13.81
CA LEU A 101 -1.36 -14.16 -13.67
C LEU A 101 -0.92 -13.77 -12.24
N ASN A 102 0.06 -12.89 -12.11
CA ASN A 102 0.46 -12.30 -10.83
C ASN A 102 -0.60 -11.27 -10.41
N LEU A 103 -1.47 -11.67 -9.49
CA LEU A 103 -2.63 -10.87 -9.11
C LEU A 103 -2.28 -9.52 -8.47
N LEU A 104 -1.02 -9.27 -8.08
CA LEU A 104 -0.55 -8.03 -7.46
C LEU A 104 0.03 -7.02 -8.45
N VAL A 105 -0.06 -7.24 -9.76
CA VAL A 105 0.49 -6.35 -10.79
C VAL A 105 -0.63 -5.62 -11.54
N ALA A 106 -0.69 -4.29 -11.40
CA ALA A 106 -1.79 -3.47 -11.91
C ALA A 106 -1.96 -3.58 -13.44
N SER A 107 -0.86 -3.64 -14.20
CA SER A 107 -0.92 -3.77 -15.66
C SER A 107 -1.64 -5.04 -16.16
N GLN A 108 -1.79 -6.07 -15.31
CA GLN A 108 -2.52 -7.30 -15.66
C GLN A 108 -4.04 -7.16 -15.62
N TYR A 109 -4.54 -6.01 -15.16
CA TYR A 109 -5.97 -5.66 -15.12
C TYR A 109 -6.33 -4.58 -16.14
N SER A 110 -5.34 -4.03 -16.86
CA SER A 110 -5.55 -2.98 -17.86
C SER A 110 -5.74 -3.56 -19.26
N SER A 111 -6.64 -2.95 -20.04
CA SER A 111 -6.73 -3.19 -21.49
C SER A 111 -5.57 -2.56 -22.28
N ASP A 112 -4.81 -1.65 -21.66
CA ASP A 112 -3.61 -1.01 -22.21
C ASP A 112 -2.48 -1.03 -21.15
N PRO A 113 -1.80 -2.18 -20.98
CA PRO A 113 -0.73 -2.37 -20.00
C PRO A 113 0.45 -1.42 -20.17
N GLU A 114 0.84 -1.14 -21.42
CA GLU A 114 1.99 -0.30 -21.74
C GLU A 114 1.77 1.15 -21.31
N ASN A 115 0.57 1.68 -21.58
CA ASN A 115 0.21 3.03 -21.17
C ASN A 115 0.07 3.15 -19.64
N LEU A 116 -0.51 2.13 -18.97
CA LEU A 116 -0.60 2.11 -17.49
C LEU A 116 0.81 2.18 -16.89
N MET A 117 1.71 1.31 -17.33
CA MET A 117 3.10 1.27 -16.85
C MET A 117 3.81 2.61 -17.08
N ALA A 118 3.60 3.22 -18.26
CA ALA A 118 4.18 4.52 -18.57
C ALA A 118 3.61 5.65 -17.70
N GLN A 119 2.34 5.59 -17.30
CA GLN A 119 1.74 6.54 -16.37
C GLN A 119 2.31 6.39 -14.96
N VAL A 120 2.35 5.17 -14.42
CA VAL A 120 2.93 4.87 -13.10
C VAL A 120 4.37 5.38 -13.04
N LYS A 121 5.18 5.05 -14.07
CA LYS A 121 6.57 5.52 -14.16
C LYS A 121 6.69 7.04 -14.15
N ARG A 122 5.85 7.75 -14.93
CA ARG A 122 5.87 9.22 -14.97
C ARG A 122 5.46 9.83 -13.65
N ASP A 123 4.47 9.25 -12.97
CA ASP A 123 4.03 9.72 -11.65
C ASP A 123 5.18 9.59 -10.64
N TYR A 124 5.92 8.47 -10.64
CA TYR A 124 7.10 8.31 -9.78
C TYR A 124 8.23 9.29 -10.13
N GLU A 125 8.59 9.39 -11.41
CA GLU A 125 9.67 10.28 -11.87
C GLU A 125 9.37 11.75 -11.59
N TYR A 126 8.11 12.18 -11.68
CA TYR A 126 7.69 13.54 -11.35
C TYR A 126 8.01 13.92 -9.90
N PHE A 127 7.93 12.96 -8.97
CA PHE A 127 8.29 13.14 -7.56
C PHE A 127 9.73 12.75 -7.24
N GLY A 128 10.56 12.51 -8.25
CA GLY A 128 11.97 12.14 -8.08
C GLY A 128 12.19 10.71 -7.58
N LEU A 129 11.21 9.83 -7.79
CA LEU A 129 11.29 8.42 -7.47
C LEU A 129 11.62 7.59 -8.71
N GLY A 130 12.15 6.39 -8.50
CA GLY A 130 12.19 5.35 -9.53
C GLY A 130 12.01 3.97 -8.92
N GLY A 131 11.92 2.96 -9.77
CA GLY A 131 12.01 1.57 -9.33
C GLY A 131 13.38 1.29 -8.71
N SER A 132 13.38 0.62 -7.56
CA SER A 132 14.64 0.25 -6.90
C SER A 132 15.36 -0.85 -7.69
N GLU A 133 16.64 -0.66 -7.99
CA GLU A 133 17.46 -1.71 -8.64
C GLU A 133 17.64 -2.95 -7.76
N SER A 134 17.46 -2.80 -6.43
CA SER A 134 17.51 -3.90 -5.46
C SER A 134 16.18 -4.64 -5.29
N SER A 135 15.10 -4.15 -5.89
CA SER A 135 13.79 -4.80 -5.83
C SER A 135 13.51 -5.55 -7.13
N GLU A 136 13.23 -6.85 -7.03
CA GLU A 136 12.77 -7.65 -8.18
C GLU A 136 11.29 -7.36 -8.52
N ARG A 137 10.60 -6.54 -7.72
CA ARG A 137 9.18 -6.24 -7.91
C ARG A 137 8.96 -5.22 -9.03
N PRO A 138 7.96 -5.43 -9.90
CA PRO A 138 7.53 -4.41 -10.86
C PRO A 138 7.13 -3.09 -10.17
N ILE A 139 7.26 -1.98 -10.90
CA ILE A 139 6.93 -0.64 -10.38
C ILE A 139 5.41 -0.44 -10.18
N ASP A 140 4.59 -1.19 -10.90
CA ASP A 140 3.13 -1.25 -10.83
C ASP A 140 2.65 -2.43 -9.95
N HIS A 141 3.54 -2.98 -9.14
CA HIS A 141 3.17 -3.95 -8.13
C HIS A 141 2.43 -3.24 -6.98
N LEU A 142 1.39 -3.86 -6.42
CA LEU A 142 0.51 -3.28 -5.39
C LEU A 142 1.28 -2.65 -4.22
N ALA A 143 2.27 -3.39 -3.70
CA ALA A 143 3.14 -2.88 -2.63
C ALA A 143 3.97 -1.65 -3.04
N SER A 144 4.42 -1.57 -4.30
CA SER A 144 5.15 -0.40 -4.83
C SER A 144 4.22 0.82 -4.97
N GLU A 145 2.96 0.59 -5.37
CA GLU A 145 1.95 1.65 -5.44
C GLU A 145 1.55 2.15 -4.03
N CYS A 146 1.48 1.27 -3.03
CA CYS A 146 1.34 1.64 -1.61
C CYS A 146 2.54 2.46 -1.10
N ASP A 147 3.78 2.05 -1.43
CA ASP A 147 4.99 2.81 -1.09
C ASP A 147 4.91 4.24 -1.64
N PHE A 148 4.38 4.42 -2.85
CA PHE A 148 4.21 5.74 -3.42
C PHE A 148 3.19 6.61 -2.67
N LEU A 149 2.05 6.05 -2.27
CA LEU A 149 1.05 6.78 -1.49
C LEU A 149 1.55 7.09 -0.07
N GLN A 150 2.29 6.18 0.55
CA GLN A 150 3.03 6.44 1.79
C GLN A 150 3.96 7.65 1.61
N TYR A 151 4.77 7.65 0.56
CA TYR A 151 5.66 8.77 0.25
C TYR A 151 4.88 10.09 0.09
N LEU A 152 3.80 10.10 -0.69
CA LEU A 152 3.01 11.32 -0.91
C LEU A 152 2.34 11.83 0.37
N CYS A 153 1.84 10.95 1.24
CA CYS A 153 1.31 11.33 2.55
C CYS A 153 2.40 11.93 3.44
N PHE A 154 3.58 11.30 3.50
CA PHE A 154 4.70 11.84 4.25
C PHE A 154 5.10 13.23 3.74
N LYS A 155 5.22 13.42 2.41
CA LYS A 155 5.56 14.72 1.83
C LYS A 155 4.49 15.78 2.06
N GLU A 156 3.21 15.39 2.10
CA GLU A 156 2.13 16.28 2.52
C GLU A 156 2.34 16.74 3.98
N ALA A 157 2.59 15.81 4.90
CA ALA A 157 2.77 16.12 6.32
C ALA A 157 4.03 16.97 6.58
N ALA A 158 5.09 16.73 5.81
CA ALA A 158 6.34 17.49 5.84
C ALA A 158 6.29 18.83 5.09
N SER A 159 5.17 19.18 4.46
CA SER A 159 5.09 20.36 3.59
C SER A 159 5.15 21.67 4.39
N PRO A 160 6.02 22.63 4.04
CA PRO A 160 6.17 23.90 4.77
C PRO A 160 5.04 24.90 4.48
N SER A 161 4.09 24.57 3.59
CA SER A 161 2.98 25.46 3.27
C SER A 161 1.72 24.68 2.88
N PRO A 162 0.52 25.23 3.15
CA PRO A 162 -0.74 24.63 2.73
C PRO A 162 -0.85 24.42 1.21
N ARG A 163 -0.25 25.32 0.43
CA ARG A 163 -0.25 25.22 -1.04
C ARG A 163 0.49 23.98 -1.52
N LEU A 164 1.65 23.69 -0.93
CA LEU A 164 2.43 22.50 -1.29
C LEU A 164 1.76 21.22 -0.80
N ALA A 165 1.26 21.21 0.44
CA ALA A 165 0.46 20.11 0.96
C ALA A 165 -0.73 19.78 0.03
N GLY A 166 -1.44 20.82 -0.44
CA GLY A 166 -2.52 20.66 -1.41
C GLY A 166 -2.10 20.08 -2.76
N SER A 167 -0.85 20.27 -3.20
CA SER A 167 -0.34 19.61 -4.41
C SER A 167 -0.14 18.11 -4.20
N TYR A 168 0.39 17.70 -3.04
CA TYR A 168 0.50 16.29 -2.70
C TYR A 168 -0.86 15.63 -2.56
N ARG A 169 -1.86 16.29 -1.95
CA ARG A 169 -3.24 15.78 -1.89
C ARG A 169 -3.84 15.54 -3.28
N ARG A 170 -3.65 16.47 -4.23
CA ARG A 170 -4.12 16.27 -5.61
C ARG A 170 -3.47 15.06 -6.26
N ALA A 171 -2.15 14.90 -6.08
CA ALA A 171 -1.44 13.74 -6.59
C ALA A 171 -1.92 12.43 -5.95
N GLN A 172 -2.15 12.41 -4.63
CA GLN A 172 -2.71 11.24 -3.94
C GLN A 172 -4.09 10.88 -4.49
N ARG A 173 -5.00 11.86 -4.63
CA ARG A 173 -6.33 11.65 -5.23
C ARG A 173 -6.22 11.05 -6.64
N ASP A 174 -5.43 11.69 -7.50
CA ASP A 174 -5.31 11.30 -8.90
C ASP A 174 -4.66 9.91 -9.03
N PHE A 175 -3.72 9.57 -8.15
CA PHE A 175 -3.09 8.26 -8.13
C PHE A 175 -4.03 7.19 -7.59
N LEU A 176 -4.74 7.44 -6.48
CA LEU A 176 -5.73 6.53 -5.92
C LEU A 176 -6.79 6.12 -6.94
N GLU A 177 -7.38 7.12 -7.61
CA GLU A 177 -8.44 6.90 -8.60
C GLU A 177 -7.96 6.08 -9.81
N ARG A 178 -6.78 6.41 -10.33
CA ARG A 178 -6.26 5.81 -11.57
C ARG A 178 -5.53 4.49 -11.34
N HIS A 179 -4.88 4.33 -10.19
CA HIS A 179 -3.88 3.29 -9.98
C HIS A 179 -4.16 2.36 -8.81
N LEU A 180 -5.15 2.58 -7.94
CA LEU A 180 -5.55 1.57 -6.95
C LEU A 180 -7.03 1.23 -7.02
N ILE A 181 -7.89 2.24 -6.94
CA ILE A 181 -9.35 2.06 -6.97
C ILE A 181 -9.82 1.41 -8.27
N SER A 182 -9.10 1.65 -9.37
CA SER A 182 -9.42 1.13 -10.69
C SER A 182 -9.30 -0.39 -10.81
N TRP A 183 -8.53 -1.08 -9.95
CA TRP A 183 -8.22 -2.50 -10.13
C TRP A 183 -8.15 -3.32 -8.83
N VAL A 184 -7.89 -2.72 -7.66
CA VAL A 184 -7.90 -3.44 -6.37
C VAL A 184 -9.23 -4.20 -6.12
N PRO A 185 -10.41 -3.64 -6.43
CA PRO A 185 -11.67 -4.38 -6.32
C PRO A 185 -11.70 -5.66 -7.17
N ASP A 186 -11.03 -5.67 -8.33
CA ASP A 186 -10.94 -6.85 -9.19
C ASP A 186 -10.04 -7.94 -8.59
N ILE A 187 -8.97 -7.56 -7.86
CA ILE A 187 -8.16 -8.53 -7.11
C ILE A 187 -9.02 -9.19 -6.05
N VAL A 188 -9.75 -8.40 -5.26
CA VAL A 188 -10.65 -8.90 -4.20
C VAL A 188 -11.65 -9.88 -4.80
N ALA A 189 -12.32 -9.50 -5.89
CA ALA A 189 -13.29 -10.36 -6.58
C ALA A 189 -12.67 -11.67 -7.13
N LYS A 190 -11.39 -11.65 -7.52
CA LYS A 190 -10.66 -12.85 -7.98
C LYS A 190 -10.18 -13.73 -6.83
N VAL A 191 -9.79 -13.15 -5.70
CA VAL A 191 -9.18 -13.87 -4.56
C VAL A 191 -10.23 -14.45 -3.61
N THR A 192 -11.30 -13.70 -3.29
CA THR A 192 -12.33 -14.17 -2.35
C THR A 192 -12.91 -15.56 -2.70
N PRO A 193 -13.25 -15.88 -3.98
CA PRO A 193 -13.74 -17.21 -4.35
C PRO A 193 -12.71 -18.34 -4.19
N LEU A 194 -11.42 -18.01 -4.07
CA LEU A 194 -10.35 -18.98 -3.83
C LEU A 194 -10.23 -19.38 -2.35
N ASN A 195 -11.12 -18.84 -1.49
CA ASN A 195 -11.19 -19.10 -0.05
C ASN A 195 -9.80 -19.02 0.61
N PRO A 196 -9.14 -17.85 0.55
CA PRO A 196 -7.83 -17.64 1.14
C PRO A 196 -7.86 -17.84 2.65
N ILE A 197 -6.70 -18.12 3.26
CA ILE A 197 -6.58 -18.01 4.72
C ILE A 197 -6.86 -16.56 5.18
N LYS A 198 -7.39 -16.43 6.39
CA LYS A 198 -7.90 -15.17 6.94
C LYS A 198 -6.93 -13.97 6.82
N PRO A 199 -5.62 -14.09 7.12
CA PRO A 199 -4.71 -12.96 6.96
C PRO A 199 -4.69 -12.35 5.54
N TYR A 200 -4.68 -13.17 4.48
CA TYR A 200 -4.67 -12.66 3.10
C TYR A 200 -6.02 -12.08 2.67
N ASP A 201 -7.13 -12.69 3.10
CA ASP A 201 -8.48 -12.14 2.86
C ASP A 201 -8.67 -10.78 3.54
N TRP A 202 -8.24 -10.70 4.81
CA TRP A 202 -8.30 -9.51 5.62
C TRP A 202 -7.50 -8.38 4.99
N ALA A 203 -6.23 -8.61 4.63
CA ALA A 203 -5.39 -7.54 4.11
C ALA A 203 -5.93 -6.95 2.80
N LEU A 204 -6.44 -7.78 1.88
CA LEU A 204 -7.06 -7.31 0.64
C LEU A 204 -8.33 -6.50 0.91
N SER A 205 -9.19 -7.01 1.79
CA SER A 205 -10.43 -6.33 2.16
C SER A 205 -10.15 -4.99 2.84
N ARG A 206 -9.20 -4.95 3.78
CA ARG A 206 -8.77 -3.73 4.47
C ARG A 206 -8.11 -2.72 3.55
N LEU A 207 -7.28 -3.17 2.61
CA LEU A 207 -6.73 -2.27 1.61
C LEU A 207 -7.85 -1.66 0.75
N ASN A 208 -8.78 -2.49 0.26
CA ASN A 208 -9.89 -2.01 -0.54
C ASN A 208 -10.77 -1.00 0.22
N ASP A 209 -11.10 -1.28 1.49
CA ASP A 209 -11.89 -0.36 2.31
C ASP A 209 -11.13 0.95 2.58
N PHE A 210 -9.83 0.84 2.89
CA PHE A 210 -8.98 1.98 3.20
C PHE A 210 -8.84 2.93 2.01
N ILE A 211 -8.51 2.42 0.81
CA ILE A 211 -8.28 3.29 -0.37
C ILE A 211 -9.55 4.08 -0.73
N GLN A 212 -10.74 3.51 -0.52
CA GLN A 212 -12.01 4.18 -0.78
C GLN A 212 -12.29 5.28 0.25
N ALA A 213 -12.11 4.97 1.53
CA ALA A 213 -12.27 5.95 2.61
C ALA A 213 -11.26 7.09 2.48
N ASP A 214 -10.01 6.76 2.15
CA ASP A 214 -8.92 7.69 1.97
C ASP A 214 -9.17 8.63 0.78
N TYR A 215 -9.57 8.07 -0.35
CA TYR A 215 -9.94 8.85 -1.53
C TYR A 215 -11.11 9.81 -1.25
N ALA A 216 -12.15 9.35 -0.55
CA ALA A 216 -13.29 10.18 -0.17
C ALA A 216 -12.86 11.34 0.75
N TYR A 217 -12.00 11.05 1.73
CA TYR A 217 -11.44 12.05 2.64
C TYR A 217 -10.62 13.12 1.89
N ILE A 218 -9.69 12.71 1.01
CA ILE A 218 -8.87 13.64 0.23
C ILE A 218 -9.74 14.50 -0.69
N LYS A 219 -10.76 13.92 -1.33
CA LYS A 219 -11.70 14.69 -2.16
C LYS A 219 -12.42 15.76 -1.36
N ALA A 220 -12.90 15.43 -0.16
CA ALA A 220 -13.54 16.40 0.72
C ALA A 220 -12.58 17.55 1.08
N LEU A 221 -11.31 17.26 1.38
CA LEU A 221 -10.28 18.29 1.65
C LEU A 221 -9.99 19.19 0.43
N LEU A 222 -10.16 18.68 -0.79
CA LEU A 222 -9.94 19.42 -2.03
C LEU A 222 -11.18 20.18 -2.52
N GLY A 223 -12.31 20.09 -1.82
CA GLY A 223 -13.54 20.80 -2.15
C GLY A 223 -14.55 20.04 -3.02
N GLY A 224 -14.41 18.71 -3.15
CA GLY A 224 -15.32 17.85 -3.91
C GLY A 224 -14.90 17.63 -5.36
#